data_AF-A0A2N5ZI00-F1
#
_entry.id   AF-A0A2N5ZI00-F1
#
_cell.length_a   1.000
_cell.length_b   1.000
_cell.length_c   1.000
_cell.angle_alpha   90.00
_cell.angle_beta   90.00
_cell.angle_gamma   90.00
#
_symmetry.space_group_name_H-M   'P 1'
#
loop_
_entity.id
_entity.type
_entity.pdbx_description
1 polymer ?
#
loop_
_entity_poly.entity_id
_entity_poly.type
_entity_poly.pdbx_seq_one_letter_code
_entity_poly.pdbx_strand_id
1 'polypeptide(L)'
;MAQLANFQKKIEAGTILFKEGDKSDETYLLLRGEVEVLKGNKVVATISDSGTFFGEMGTLLNQPRSATIRTKIDSLIIVIKPVDFEKIIGAQPNIAFKLATVLATRLADTTQELIDLKNKVEAGNISSDQIKKENISTQDEEGEGKPEVDINALLEEALLEYTAKNLDVAINLFNKVLYVDPQNVEALTKISNAYYSSKNMDKAIEYMEKSVQAQPENPKIRNNLAIFYYKNGQKDEAVKEWEEVVRLDPNNQKAKNNLEKLKG
;
A
#
# COMPACT_ATOMS: atom_id res chain seq x y z
N MET A 1 -10.06 7.12 -25.77
CA MET A 1 -10.27 5.84 -26.48
C MET A 1 -9.10 5.44 -27.38
N ALA A 2 -8.45 6.35 -28.13
CA ALA A 2 -7.37 5.99 -29.07
C ALA A 2 -6.08 5.44 -28.41
N GLN A 3 -5.72 5.86 -27.20
CA GLN A 3 -4.47 5.43 -26.54
C GLN A 3 -4.51 4.01 -25.96
N LEU A 4 -5.70 3.44 -25.72
CA LEU A 4 -5.83 2.09 -25.19
C LEU A 4 -5.95 1.00 -26.25
N ALA A 5 -6.06 1.38 -27.53
CA ALA A 5 -6.23 0.44 -28.63
C ALA A 5 -5.12 -0.63 -28.69
N ASN A 6 -3.89 -0.24 -28.32
CA ASN A 6 -2.73 -1.13 -28.32
C ASN A 6 -2.80 -2.23 -27.25
N PHE A 7 -3.66 -2.08 -26.24
CA PHE A 7 -3.85 -3.06 -25.17
C PHE A 7 -5.10 -3.92 -25.37
N GLN A 8 -5.91 -3.62 -26.39
CA GLN A 8 -7.14 -4.35 -26.67
C GLN A 8 -6.85 -5.65 -27.41
N LYS A 9 -7.48 -6.74 -26.95
CA LYS A 9 -7.48 -8.04 -27.61
C LYS A 9 -8.92 -8.47 -27.90
N LYS A 10 -9.15 -8.89 -29.15
CA LYS A 10 -10.36 -9.61 -29.52
C LYS A 10 -10.13 -11.08 -29.23
N ILE A 11 -11.06 -11.68 -28.50
CA ILE A 11 -11.02 -13.06 -28.07
C ILE A 11 -12.28 -13.75 -28.57
N GLU A 12 -12.13 -14.89 -29.23
CA GLU A 12 -13.24 -15.68 -29.76
C GLU A 12 -14.02 -16.37 -28.64
N ALA A 13 -15.30 -16.64 -28.87
CA ALA A 13 -16.15 -17.42 -27.97
C ALA A 13 -15.54 -18.80 -27.64
N GLY A 14 -15.69 -19.24 -26.40
CA GLY A 14 -15.18 -20.53 -25.91
C GLY A 14 -13.71 -20.53 -25.49
N THR A 15 -12.97 -19.44 -25.71
CA THR A 15 -11.56 -19.32 -25.33
C THR A 15 -11.41 -19.28 -23.81
N ILE A 16 -10.56 -20.16 -23.26
CA ILE A 16 -10.13 -20.09 -21.87
C ILE A 16 -9.01 -19.05 -21.77
N LEU A 17 -9.22 -17.99 -20.99
CA LEU A 17 -8.23 -16.94 -20.78
C LEU A 17 -7.15 -17.40 -19.80
N PHE A 18 -7.57 -18.07 -18.73
CA PHE A 18 -6.71 -18.70 -17.72
C PHE A 18 -7.53 -19.70 -16.91
N LYS A 19 -6.85 -20.61 -16.22
CA LYS A 19 -7.46 -21.66 -15.39
C LYS A 19 -7.26 -21.37 -13.91
N GLU A 20 -8.17 -21.92 -13.11
CA GLU A 20 -8.04 -21.99 -11.65
C GLU A 20 -6.71 -22.66 -11.29
N GLY A 21 -5.96 -22.06 -10.36
CA GLY A 21 -4.64 -22.52 -9.93
C GLY A 21 -3.47 -22.01 -10.76
N ASP A 22 -3.70 -21.41 -11.93
CA ASP A 22 -2.61 -20.83 -12.73
C ASP A 22 -1.91 -19.70 -11.94
N LYS A 23 -0.63 -19.46 -12.24
CA LYS A 23 0.06 -18.27 -11.74
C LYS A 23 -0.61 -17.01 -12.29
N SER A 24 -0.66 -15.95 -11.48
CA SER A 24 -1.34 -14.71 -11.84
C SER A 24 -0.36 -13.58 -12.10
N ASP A 25 -0.29 -13.12 -13.34
CA ASP A 25 0.60 -12.03 -13.77
C ASP A 25 -0.11 -11.02 -14.71
N GLU A 26 -1.41 -11.17 -14.92
CA GLU A 26 -2.22 -10.34 -15.81
C GLU A 26 -3.60 -10.07 -15.20
N THR A 27 -4.06 -8.83 -15.30
CA THR A 27 -5.43 -8.41 -14.96
C THR A 27 -6.18 -8.06 -16.24
N TYR A 28 -7.47 -8.35 -16.30
CA TYR A 28 -8.27 -8.14 -17.49
C TYR A 28 -9.40 -7.15 -17.23
N LEU A 29 -9.73 -6.36 -18.25
CA LEU A 29 -10.87 -5.45 -18.25
C LEU A 29 -11.79 -5.78 -19.43
N LEU A 30 -13.04 -6.11 -19.15
CA LEU A 30 -14.03 -6.36 -20.19
C LEU A 30 -14.45 -5.04 -20.83
N LEU A 31 -14.27 -4.86 -22.14
CA LEU A 31 -14.81 -3.69 -22.86
C LEU A 31 -16.15 -4.02 -23.52
N ARG A 32 -16.28 -5.23 -24.07
CA ARG A 32 -17.50 -5.75 -24.69
C ARG A 32 -17.44 -7.27 -24.70
N GLY A 33 -18.58 -7.93 -24.53
CA GLY A 33 -18.66 -9.39 -24.59
C GLY A 33 -19.22 -9.97 -23.30
N GLU A 34 -18.99 -11.25 -23.09
CA GLU A 34 -19.45 -11.96 -21.89
C GLU A 34 -18.44 -13.06 -21.57
N VAL A 35 -18.04 -13.14 -20.30
CA VAL A 35 -17.13 -14.19 -19.79
C VAL A 35 -17.77 -14.94 -18.64
N GLU A 36 -17.53 -16.23 -18.58
CA GLU A 36 -17.95 -17.12 -17.52
C GLU A 36 -16.83 -17.33 -16.52
N VAL A 37 -17.19 -17.34 -15.24
CA VAL A 37 -16.32 -17.69 -14.12
C VAL A 37 -16.65 -19.12 -13.72
N LEU A 38 -15.66 -20.01 -13.80
CA LEU A 38 -15.82 -21.43 -13.47
C LEU A 38 -14.97 -21.79 -12.25
N LYS A 39 -15.57 -22.52 -11.30
CA LYS A 39 -14.85 -23.16 -10.19
C LYS A 39 -14.96 -24.67 -10.36
N GLY A 40 -13.83 -25.33 -10.59
CA GLY A 40 -13.83 -26.67 -11.20
C GLY A 40 -14.59 -26.67 -12.54
N ASN A 41 -15.64 -27.50 -12.65
CA ASN A 41 -16.45 -27.64 -13.86
C ASN A 41 -17.77 -26.85 -13.83
N LYS A 42 -18.04 -26.08 -12.76
CA LYS A 42 -19.31 -25.37 -12.58
C LYS A 42 -19.14 -23.88 -12.87
N VAL A 43 -20.03 -23.33 -13.70
CA VAL A 43 -20.16 -21.86 -13.87
C VAL A 43 -20.76 -21.29 -12.59
N VAL A 44 -20.00 -20.43 -11.90
CA VAL A 44 -20.41 -19.79 -10.63
C VAL A 44 -20.85 -18.35 -10.83
N ALA A 45 -20.39 -17.69 -11.89
CA ALA A 45 -20.79 -16.33 -12.24
C ALA A 45 -20.60 -16.07 -13.74
N THR A 46 -21.19 -14.99 -14.21
CA THR A 46 -21.03 -14.49 -15.57
C THR A 46 -20.86 -12.98 -15.53
N ILE A 47 -19.90 -12.47 -16.29
CA ILE A 47 -19.53 -11.06 -16.34
C ILE A 47 -19.81 -10.55 -17.76
N SER A 48 -20.73 -9.60 -17.87
CA SER A 48 -21.11 -8.96 -19.14
C SER A 48 -20.99 -7.43 -19.08
N ASP A 49 -20.87 -6.85 -17.89
CA ASP A 49 -20.81 -5.41 -17.71
C ASP A 49 -19.48 -4.84 -18.21
N SER A 50 -19.58 -3.89 -19.15
CA SER A 50 -18.43 -3.17 -19.69
C SER A 50 -17.74 -2.35 -18.60
N GLY A 51 -16.41 -2.45 -18.56
CA GLY A 51 -15.57 -1.80 -17.57
C GLY A 51 -15.39 -2.62 -16.28
N THR A 52 -15.80 -3.89 -16.26
CA THR A 52 -15.58 -4.82 -15.14
C THR A 52 -14.21 -5.46 -15.22
N PHE A 53 -13.49 -5.47 -14.10
CA PHE A 53 -12.23 -6.18 -13.95
C PHE A 53 -12.46 -7.64 -13.61
N PHE A 54 -11.57 -8.50 -14.09
CA PHE A 54 -11.50 -9.90 -13.66
C PHE A 54 -10.06 -10.40 -13.70
N GLY A 55 -9.76 -11.40 -12.87
CA GLY A 55 -8.40 -11.90 -12.67
C GLY A 55 -7.49 -10.94 -11.90
N GLU A 56 -8.02 -9.82 -11.42
CA GLU A 56 -7.31 -8.80 -10.65
C GLU A 56 -6.78 -9.34 -9.33
N MET A 57 -7.53 -10.21 -8.65
CA MET A 57 -7.17 -10.72 -7.33
C MET A 57 -5.83 -11.47 -7.35
N GLY A 58 -5.65 -12.33 -8.34
CA GLY A 58 -4.41 -13.10 -8.46
C GLY A 58 -3.20 -12.19 -8.66
N THR A 59 -3.33 -11.17 -9.51
CA THR A 59 -2.24 -10.24 -9.82
C THR A 59 -1.97 -9.27 -8.67
N LEU A 60 -3.02 -8.77 -8.01
CA LEU A 60 -2.90 -7.75 -6.95
C LEU A 60 -2.45 -8.35 -5.61
N LEU A 61 -2.86 -9.59 -5.31
CA LEU A 61 -2.49 -10.29 -4.07
C LEU A 61 -1.35 -11.28 -4.26
N ASN A 62 -0.80 -11.42 -5.48
CA ASN A 62 0.21 -12.41 -5.83
C ASN A 62 -0.22 -13.86 -5.44
N GLN A 63 -1.48 -14.20 -5.72
CA GLN A 63 -2.07 -15.50 -5.44
C GLN A 63 -2.38 -16.27 -6.73
N PRO A 64 -2.47 -17.62 -6.69
CA PRO A 64 -2.98 -18.39 -7.82
C PRO A 64 -4.40 -17.95 -8.23
N ARG A 65 -4.77 -18.17 -9.50
CA ARG A 65 -6.11 -17.84 -9.99
C ARG A 65 -7.16 -18.59 -9.18
N SER A 66 -8.13 -17.88 -8.62
CA SER A 66 -9.20 -18.45 -7.80
C SER A 66 -10.32 -19.15 -8.59
N ALA A 67 -10.32 -18.96 -9.91
CA ALA A 67 -11.30 -19.52 -10.84
C ALA A 67 -10.73 -19.55 -12.27
N THR A 68 -11.34 -20.36 -13.11
CA THR A 68 -11.11 -20.37 -14.56
C THR A 68 -12.00 -19.32 -15.22
N ILE A 69 -11.47 -18.56 -16.18
CA ILE A 69 -12.27 -17.63 -17.00
C ILE A 69 -12.33 -18.13 -18.43
N ARG A 70 -13.55 -18.15 -18.99
CA ARG A 70 -13.81 -18.52 -20.39
C ARG A 70 -14.70 -17.48 -21.05
N THR A 71 -14.40 -17.07 -22.27
CA THR A 71 -15.33 -16.25 -23.06
C THR A 71 -16.57 -17.06 -23.44
N LYS A 72 -17.76 -16.51 -23.19
CA LYS A 72 -19.02 -17.11 -23.61
C LYS A 72 -19.39 -16.71 -25.03
N ILE A 73 -19.08 -15.47 -25.39
CA ILE A 73 -19.21 -14.92 -26.74
C ILE A 73 -17.92 -14.19 -27.13
N ASP A 74 -17.80 -13.83 -28.41
CA ASP A 74 -16.70 -12.98 -28.87
C ASP A 74 -16.61 -11.70 -28.03
N SER A 75 -15.43 -11.50 -27.44
CA SER A 75 -15.21 -10.49 -26.42
C SER A 75 -14.03 -9.60 -26.78
N LEU A 76 -14.14 -8.32 -26.47
CA LEU A 76 -13.07 -7.34 -26.53
C LEU A 76 -12.64 -7.03 -25.11
N ILE A 77 -11.38 -7.32 -24.81
CA ILE A 77 -10.80 -7.15 -23.47
C ILE A 77 -9.53 -6.30 -23.55
N ILE A 78 -9.17 -5.66 -22.44
CA ILE A 78 -7.82 -5.14 -22.22
C ILE A 78 -7.07 -6.12 -21.33
N VAL A 79 -5.83 -6.44 -21.69
CA VAL A 79 -4.92 -7.21 -20.83
C VAL A 79 -3.91 -6.25 -20.20
N ILE A 80 -3.83 -6.27 -18.87
CA ILE A 80 -3.02 -5.35 -18.07
C ILE A 80 -1.94 -6.17 -17.36
N LYS A 81 -0.69 -5.99 -17.78
CA LYS A 81 0.47 -6.51 -17.06
C LYS A 81 0.94 -5.50 -16.02
N PRO A 82 1.58 -5.93 -14.91
CA PRO A 82 2.23 -5.03 -13.96
C PRO A 82 3.14 -4.00 -14.64
N VAL A 83 3.90 -4.42 -15.66
CA VAL A 83 4.82 -3.54 -16.42
C VAL A 83 4.13 -2.48 -17.28
N ASP A 84 2.84 -2.64 -17.58
CA ASP A 84 2.06 -1.70 -18.40
C ASP A 84 1.13 -0.83 -17.55
N PHE A 85 1.09 -1.04 -16.24
CA PHE A 85 0.14 -0.42 -15.33
C PHE A 85 0.26 1.11 -15.33
N GLU A 86 1.49 1.65 -15.25
CA GLU A 86 1.75 3.09 -15.31
C GLU A 86 1.26 3.72 -16.61
N LYS A 87 1.51 3.05 -17.75
CA LYS A 87 1.08 3.55 -19.07
C LYS A 87 -0.43 3.61 -19.19
N ILE A 88 -1.11 2.57 -18.69
CA ILE A 88 -2.58 2.47 -18.73
C ILE A 88 -3.22 3.49 -17.80
N ILE A 89 -2.68 3.69 -16.59
CA ILE A 89 -3.15 4.72 -15.66
C ILE A 89 -2.92 6.11 -16.25
N GLY A 90 -1.75 6.38 -16.83
CA GLY A 90 -1.44 7.65 -17.47
C GLY A 90 -2.41 7.97 -18.62
N ALA A 91 -2.78 6.96 -19.42
CA ALA A 91 -3.73 7.11 -20.52
C ALA A 91 -5.19 7.25 -20.05
N GLN A 92 -5.57 6.60 -18.94
CA GLN A 92 -6.93 6.64 -18.43
C GLN A 92 -6.97 6.52 -16.89
N PRO A 93 -6.84 7.63 -16.15
CA PRO A 93 -6.78 7.62 -14.68
C PRO A 93 -8.01 6.97 -14.01
N ASN A 94 -9.18 7.02 -14.65
CA ASN A 94 -10.41 6.38 -14.15
C ASN A 94 -10.28 4.85 -13.99
N ILE A 95 -9.35 4.20 -14.69
CA ILE A 95 -9.03 2.78 -14.49
C ILE A 95 -8.49 2.54 -13.08
N ALA A 96 -7.59 3.40 -12.60
CA ALA A 96 -7.04 3.29 -11.25
C ALA A 96 -8.13 3.44 -10.19
N PHE A 97 -9.02 4.42 -10.33
CA PHE A 97 -10.14 4.62 -9.42
C PHE A 97 -11.09 3.42 -9.38
N LYS A 98 -11.46 2.85 -10.55
CA LYS A 98 -12.29 1.66 -10.59
C LYS A 98 -11.63 0.46 -9.90
N LEU A 99 -10.34 0.23 -10.15
CA LEU A 99 -9.60 -0.85 -9.51
C LEU A 99 -9.54 -0.67 -7.99
N ALA A 100 -9.29 0.56 -7.52
CA ALA A 100 -9.31 0.90 -6.10
C ALA A 100 -10.69 0.67 -5.48
N THR A 101 -11.79 1.02 -6.17
CA THR A 101 -13.15 0.76 -5.71
C THR A 101 -13.43 -0.74 -5.59
N VAL A 102 -12.99 -1.56 -6.55
CA VAL A 102 -13.14 -3.02 -6.50
C VAL A 102 -12.42 -3.58 -5.27
N LEU A 103 -11.16 -3.18 -5.04
CA LEU A 103 -10.39 -3.60 -3.88
C LEU A 103 -11.03 -3.16 -2.55
N ALA A 104 -11.47 -1.91 -2.46
CA ALA A 104 -12.10 -1.36 -1.26
C ALA A 104 -13.42 -2.09 -0.92
N THR A 105 -14.24 -2.36 -1.94
CA THR A 105 -15.49 -3.11 -1.79
C THR A 105 -15.19 -4.52 -1.28
N ARG A 106 -14.20 -5.20 -1.88
CA ARG A 106 -13.83 -6.55 -1.46
C ARG A 106 -13.30 -6.60 -0.03
N LEU A 107 -12.51 -5.60 0.37
CA LEU A 107 -12.02 -5.49 1.74
C LEU A 107 -13.18 -5.31 2.73
N ALA A 108 -14.16 -4.46 2.38
CA ALA A 108 -15.35 -4.26 3.19
C ALA A 108 -16.17 -5.57 3.34
N ASP A 109 -16.41 -6.28 2.25
CA ASP A 109 -17.14 -7.56 2.26
C ASP A 109 -16.44 -8.59 3.15
N THR A 110 -15.12 -8.76 2.97
CA THR A 110 -14.32 -9.69 3.78
C THR A 110 -14.33 -9.32 5.26
N THR A 111 -14.28 -8.02 5.57
CA THR A 111 -14.35 -7.52 6.96
C THR A 111 -15.72 -7.81 7.57
N GLN A 112 -16.79 -7.66 6.79
CA GLN A 112 -18.14 -7.97 7.25
C GLN A 112 -18.31 -9.47 7.53
N GLU A 113 -17.81 -10.35 6.66
CA GLU A 113 -17.81 -11.79 6.88
C GLU A 113 -17.09 -12.18 8.18
N LEU A 114 -15.96 -11.52 8.49
CA LEU A 114 -15.22 -11.72 9.74
C LEU A 114 -16.01 -11.25 10.98
N ILE A 115 -16.69 -10.10 10.88
CA ILE A 115 -17.56 -9.59 11.96
C ILE A 115 -18.72 -10.57 12.20
N ASP A 116 -19.35 -11.06 11.14
CA ASP A 116 -20.47 -12.00 11.24
C ASP A 116 -20.01 -13.33 11.87
N LEU A 117 -18.82 -13.81 11.51
CA LEU A 117 -18.20 -14.98 12.13
C LEU A 117 -17.96 -14.74 13.63
N LYS A 118 -17.36 -13.60 13.99
CA LYS A 118 -17.14 -13.21 15.39
C LYS A 118 -18.45 -13.22 16.19
N ASN A 119 -19.50 -12.61 15.65
CA ASN A 119 -20.82 -12.57 16.28
C ASN A 119 -21.41 -13.98 16.49
N LYS A 120 -21.22 -14.89 15.51
CA LYS A 120 -21.67 -16.29 15.63
C LYS A 120 -20.91 -17.06 16.72
N VAL A 121 -19.61 -16.79 16.88
CA VAL A 121 -18.78 -17.38 17.94
C VAL A 121 -19.20 -16.83 19.32
N GLU A 122 -19.38 -15.52 19.45
CA GLU A 122 -19.84 -14.89 20.69
C GLU A 122 -21.25 -15.34 21.10
N ALA A 123 -22.13 -15.60 20.13
CA ALA A 123 -23.47 -16.15 20.36
C ALA A 123 -23.48 -17.65 20.70
N GLY A 124 -22.33 -18.33 20.75
CA GLY A 124 -22.22 -19.75 21.05
C GLY A 124 -22.77 -20.67 19.96
N ASN A 125 -23.04 -20.14 18.77
CA ASN A 125 -23.61 -20.88 17.64
C ASN A 125 -22.56 -21.69 16.84
N ILE A 126 -21.27 -21.49 17.15
CA ILE A 126 -20.14 -22.23 16.58
C ILE A 126 -19.22 -22.61 17.74
N SER A 127 -19.03 -23.92 17.96
CA SER A 127 -18.03 -24.39 18.93
C SER A 127 -16.62 -24.10 18.40
N SER A 128 -15.69 -23.74 19.28
CA SER A 128 -14.27 -23.55 18.97
C SER A 128 -13.64 -24.75 18.23
N ASP A 129 -14.22 -25.95 18.38
CA ASP A 129 -13.79 -27.17 17.69
C ASP A 129 -14.16 -27.21 16.19
N GLN A 130 -15.19 -26.46 15.76
CA GLN A 130 -15.58 -26.36 14.34
C GLN A 130 -14.69 -25.37 13.57
N ILE A 131 -14.14 -24.36 14.26
CA ILE A 131 -13.26 -23.34 13.67
C ILE A 131 -11.92 -23.95 13.20
N LYS A 132 -11.49 -25.07 13.80
CA LYS A 132 -10.25 -25.76 13.40
C LYS A 132 -10.36 -26.60 12.13
N LYS A 133 -11.56 -26.83 11.57
CA LYS A 133 -11.76 -27.82 10.48
C LYS A 133 -12.02 -27.26 9.10
N GLU A 134 -12.16 -25.95 8.93
CA GLU A 134 -12.28 -25.34 7.60
C GLU A 134 -11.13 -24.35 7.37
N ASN A 135 -10.04 -24.89 6.79
CA ASN A 135 -8.98 -24.17 6.08
C ASN A 135 -8.20 -23.07 6.82
N ILE A 136 -7.58 -23.44 7.93
CA ILE A 136 -6.15 -23.12 8.05
C ILE A 136 -5.44 -24.47 8.13
N SER A 137 -5.11 -25.02 6.95
CA SER A 137 -3.92 -25.86 6.89
C SER A 137 -2.76 -24.95 7.27
N THR A 138 -2.51 -24.84 8.57
CA THR A 138 -1.16 -24.70 9.07
C THR A 138 -0.51 -26.02 8.68
N GLN A 139 -0.12 -26.12 7.40
CA GLN A 139 1.14 -26.77 7.15
C GLN A 139 2.11 -25.99 8.01
N ASP A 140 2.80 -26.75 8.85
CA ASP A 140 3.86 -26.26 9.69
C ASP A 140 4.84 -25.48 8.80
N GLU A 141 4.67 -24.15 8.71
CA GLU A 141 5.70 -23.22 8.26
C GLU A 141 6.67 -22.97 9.44
N GLU A 142 7.08 -24.05 10.10
CA GLU A 142 8.41 -24.14 10.68
C GLU A 142 9.37 -24.43 9.51
N GLY A 143 9.69 -23.42 8.68
CA GLY A 143 10.76 -23.63 7.70
C GLY A 143 10.79 -22.81 6.42
N GLU A 144 9.86 -21.88 6.17
CA GLU A 144 10.08 -20.84 5.16
C GLU A 144 10.03 -19.51 5.88
N GLY A 145 11.22 -18.95 6.17
CA GLY A 145 11.32 -17.62 6.73
C GLY A 145 10.45 -16.67 5.91
N LYS A 146 9.68 -15.81 6.58
CA LYS A 146 9.24 -14.54 5.99
C LYS A 146 10.39 -14.07 5.10
N PRO A 147 10.19 -13.70 3.82
CA PRO A 147 11.30 -13.22 3.00
C PRO A 147 12.03 -12.23 3.89
N GLU A 148 13.27 -12.56 4.25
CA GLU A 148 14.01 -11.78 5.21
C GLU A 148 14.30 -10.49 4.47
N VAL A 149 13.38 -9.54 4.62
CA VAL A 149 13.50 -8.23 4.03
C VAL A 149 14.65 -7.64 4.80
N ASP A 150 15.83 -7.72 4.19
CA ASP A 150 17.04 -7.18 4.76
C ASP A 150 16.85 -5.67 4.85
N ILE A 151 16.46 -5.22 6.05
CA ILE A 151 16.18 -3.82 6.34
C ILE A 151 17.41 -2.98 6.01
N ASN A 152 18.62 -3.52 6.20
CA ASN A 152 19.85 -2.81 5.89
C ASN A 152 20.01 -2.64 4.38
N ALA A 153 19.80 -3.69 3.59
CA ALA A 153 19.85 -3.59 2.13
C ALA A 153 18.79 -2.61 1.58
N LEU A 154 17.56 -2.64 2.13
CA LEU A 154 16.52 -1.68 1.76
C LEU A 154 16.88 -0.24 2.16
N LEU A 155 17.47 -0.04 3.34
CA LEU A 155 17.93 1.27 3.78
C LEU A 155 19.06 1.80 2.89
N GLU A 156 20.03 0.96 2.53
CA GLU A 156 21.13 1.33 1.63
C GLU A 156 20.62 1.76 0.26
N GLU A 157 19.71 0.99 -0.34
CA GLU A 157 19.06 1.34 -1.61
C GLU A 157 18.25 2.65 -1.48
N ALA A 158 17.46 2.79 -0.41
CA ALA A 158 16.68 3.99 -0.16
C ALA A 158 17.56 5.25 -0.01
N LEU A 159 18.70 5.11 0.68
CA LEU A 159 19.67 6.18 0.86
C LEU A 159 20.37 6.54 -0.46
N LEU A 160 20.67 5.56 -1.31
CA LEU A 160 21.25 5.80 -2.63
C LEU A 160 20.30 6.67 -3.47
N GLU A 161 19.04 6.25 -3.59
CA GLU A 161 17.99 6.98 -4.32
C GLU A 161 17.74 8.38 -3.72
N TYR A 162 17.78 8.48 -2.38
CA TYR A 162 17.65 9.76 -1.68
C TYR A 162 18.79 10.72 -2.05
N THR A 163 20.03 10.24 -2.09
CA THR A 163 21.19 11.06 -2.51
C THR A 163 21.18 11.40 -3.99
N ALA A 164 20.64 10.51 -4.83
CA ALA A 164 20.40 10.75 -6.25
C ALA A 164 19.25 11.76 -6.52
N LYS A 165 18.54 12.19 -5.47
CA LYS A 165 17.34 13.06 -5.52
C LYS A 165 16.15 12.44 -6.23
N ASN A 166 16.11 11.12 -6.35
CA ASN A 166 14.94 10.36 -6.78
C ASN A 166 13.98 10.18 -5.59
N LEU A 167 13.45 11.31 -5.10
CA LEU A 167 12.77 11.37 -3.80
C LEU A 167 11.54 10.46 -3.71
N ASP A 168 10.79 10.27 -4.81
CA ASP A 168 9.62 9.38 -4.82
C ASP A 168 10.02 7.91 -4.66
N VAL A 169 11.10 7.49 -5.32
CA VAL A 169 11.65 6.12 -5.20
C VAL A 169 12.18 5.91 -3.79
N ALA A 170 12.95 6.86 -3.27
CA ALA A 170 13.47 6.82 -1.91
C ALA A 170 12.35 6.71 -0.86
N ILE A 171 11.29 7.52 -0.98
CA ILE A 171 10.12 7.45 -0.07
C ILE A 171 9.46 6.08 -0.14
N ASN A 172 9.31 5.48 -1.32
CA ASN A 172 8.75 4.13 -1.46
C ASN A 172 9.62 3.09 -0.73
N LEU A 173 10.93 3.11 -0.94
CA LEU A 173 11.86 2.19 -0.27
C LEU A 173 11.86 2.38 1.25
N PHE A 174 11.88 3.62 1.75
CA PHE A 174 11.74 3.87 3.19
C PHE A 174 10.38 3.42 3.74
N ASN A 175 9.29 3.54 2.98
CA ASN A 175 7.99 3.00 3.42
C ASN A 175 7.99 1.47 3.51
N LYS A 176 8.76 0.77 2.67
CA LYS A 176 8.97 -0.68 2.83
C LYS A 176 9.74 -1.00 4.11
N VAL A 177 10.72 -0.17 4.49
CA VAL A 177 11.38 -0.28 5.80
C VAL A 177 10.35 -0.10 6.92
N LEU A 178 9.50 0.92 6.85
CA LEU A 178 8.47 1.18 7.86
C LEU A 178 7.37 0.12 7.92
N TYR A 179 7.17 -0.65 6.85
CA TYR A 179 6.27 -1.80 6.88
C TYR A 179 6.80 -2.92 7.78
N VAL A 180 8.12 -3.09 7.85
CA VAL A 180 8.79 -4.10 8.69
C VAL A 180 9.10 -3.55 10.08
N ASP A 181 9.61 -2.33 10.17
CA ASP A 181 9.92 -1.61 11.41
C ASP A 181 9.23 -0.23 11.42
N PRO A 182 7.97 -0.14 11.90
CA PRO A 182 7.20 1.10 11.89
C PRO A 182 7.79 2.25 12.71
N GLN A 183 8.72 1.96 13.63
CA GLN A 183 9.38 2.94 14.48
C GLN A 183 10.81 3.24 14.04
N ASN A 184 11.18 2.84 12.82
CA ASN A 184 12.51 3.10 12.28
C ASN A 184 12.75 4.61 12.10
N VAL A 185 13.47 5.20 13.05
CA VAL A 185 13.72 6.64 13.12
C VAL A 185 14.49 7.16 11.91
N GLU A 186 15.41 6.37 11.36
CA GLU A 186 16.15 6.75 10.16
C GLU A 186 15.20 6.91 8.97
N ALA A 187 14.39 5.88 8.69
CA ALA A 187 13.42 5.93 7.60
C ALA A 187 12.39 7.08 7.79
N LEU A 188 11.83 7.23 8.99
CA LEU A 188 10.89 8.33 9.31
C LEU A 188 11.51 9.70 9.04
N THR A 189 12.74 9.92 9.53
CA THR A 189 13.45 11.20 9.35
C THR A 189 13.82 11.46 7.89
N LYS A 190 14.18 10.42 7.12
CA LYS A 190 14.51 10.55 5.70
C LYS A 190 13.28 10.86 4.85
N ILE A 191 12.14 10.20 5.10
CA ILE A 191 10.87 10.52 4.44
C ILE A 191 10.45 11.96 4.74
N SER A 192 10.55 12.36 6.00
CA SER A 192 10.27 13.74 6.42
C SER A 192 11.11 14.77 5.65
N ASN A 193 12.42 14.55 5.56
CA ASN A 193 13.33 15.44 4.82
C ASN A 193 13.09 15.40 3.30
N ALA A 194 12.70 14.26 2.74
CA ALA A 194 12.31 14.15 1.34
C ALA A 194 11.08 15.02 1.04
N TYR A 195 10.04 14.94 1.88
CA TYR A 195 8.85 15.78 1.74
C TYR A 195 9.16 17.27 1.90
N TYR A 196 10.02 17.64 2.85
CA TYR A 196 10.50 19.01 3.00
C TYR A 196 11.20 19.50 1.72
N SER A 197 12.06 18.65 1.12
CA SER A 197 12.77 18.97 -0.13
C SER A 197 11.82 19.12 -1.32
N SER A 198 10.73 18.34 -1.34
CA SER A 198 9.63 18.44 -2.31
C SER A 198 8.63 19.56 -1.98
N LYS A 199 8.94 20.46 -1.03
CA LYS A 199 8.09 21.58 -0.58
C LYS A 199 6.73 21.17 0.00
N ASN A 200 6.58 19.92 0.43
CA ASN A 200 5.39 19.44 1.13
C ASN A 200 5.63 19.52 2.64
N MET A 201 5.43 20.71 3.20
CA MET A 201 5.72 20.98 4.62
C MET A 201 4.84 20.17 5.56
N ASP A 202 3.55 20.01 5.25
CA ASP A 202 2.60 19.28 6.10
C ASP A 202 3.02 17.82 6.30
N LYS A 203 3.36 17.11 5.22
CA LYS A 203 3.89 15.74 5.32
C LYS A 203 5.26 15.67 5.98
N ALA A 204 6.11 16.68 5.75
CA ALA A 204 7.40 16.74 6.42
C ALA A 204 7.22 16.78 7.94
N ILE A 205 6.31 17.62 8.44
CA ILE A 205 5.96 17.72 9.86
C ILE A 205 5.38 16.39 10.35
N GLU A 206 4.39 15.81 9.66
CA GLU A 206 3.75 14.54 10.05
C GLU A 206 4.77 13.42 10.29
N TYR A 207 5.72 13.21 9.37
CA TYR A 207 6.74 12.17 9.53
C TYR A 207 7.81 12.52 10.58
N MET A 208 8.08 13.82 10.80
CA MET A 208 8.98 14.25 11.86
C MET A 208 8.34 14.06 13.26
N GLU A 209 7.04 14.31 13.39
CA GLU A 209 6.28 14.01 14.61
C GLU A 209 6.33 12.52 14.94
N LYS A 210 6.14 11.64 13.95
CA LYS A 210 6.32 10.18 14.11
C LYS A 210 7.74 9.82 14.56
N SER A 211 8.76 10.50 14.03
CA SER A 211 10.16 10.31 14.45
C SER A 211 10.38 10.70 15.91
N VAL A 212 9.77 11.80 16.38
CA VAL A 212 9.77 12.20 17.79
C VAL A 212 8.99 11.20 18.65
N GLN A 213 7.87 10.66 18.18
CA GLN A 213 7.11 9.62 18.90
C GLN A 213 7.94 8.33 19.09
N ALA A 214 8.72 7.94 18.09
CA ALA A 214 9.60 6.77 18.16
C ALA A 214 10.82 7.00 19.08
N GLN A 215 11.34 8.23 19.16
CA GLN A 215 12.44 8.61 20.06
C GLN A 215 12.16 9.94 20.80
N PRO A 216 11.31 9.91 21.84
CA PRO A 216 10.85 11.12 22.51
C PRO A 216 11.93 11.81 23.33
N GLU A 217 13.06 11.16 23.63
CA GLU A 217 14.17 11.74 24.38
C GLU A 217 15.35 12.17 23.49
N ASN A 218 15.16 12.20 22.17
CA ASN A 218 16.21 12.61 21.24
C ASN A 218 16.14 14.13 20.94
N PRO A 219 17.00 14.97 21.54
CA PRO A 219 16.95 16.42 21.36
C PRO A 219 17.24 16.84 19.92
N LYS A 220 17.96 16.03 19.13
CA LYS A 220 18.26 16.36 17.72
C LYS A 220 17.01 16.28 16.86
N ILE A 221 16.17 15.25 17.06
CA ILE A 221 14.93 15.05 16.29
C ILE A 221 13.91 16.13 16.68
N ARG A 222 13.74 16.38 17.98
CA ARG A 222 12.87 17.47 18.47
C ARG A 222 13.29 18.84 17.94
N ASN A 223 14.59 19.11 17.89
CA ASN A 223 15.07 20.36 17.28
C ASN A 223 14.72 20.46 15.79
N ASN A 224 14.76 19.36 15.04
CA ASN A 224 14.33 19.37 13.64
C ASN A 224 12.82 19.63 13.50
N LEU A 225 12.00 19.01 14.36
CA LEU A 225 10.56 19.27 14.42
C LEU A 225 10.26 20.74 14.72
N ALA A 226 10.94 21.31 15.73
CA ALA A 226 10.80 22.72 16.08
C ALA A 226 11.14 23.65 14.89
N ILE A 227 12.21 23.34 14.15
CA ILE A 227 12.58 24.07 12.93
C ILE A 227 11.48 23.97 11.87
N PHE A 228 10.85 22.80 11.70
CA PHE A 228 9.79 22.61 10.71
C PHE A 228 8.53 23.38 11.08
N TYR A 229 8.08 23.30 12.34
CA TYR A 229 6.98 24.13 12.84
C TYR A 229 7.25 25.63 12.64
N TYR A 230 8.44 26.10 13.02
CA TYR A 230 8.80 27.50 12.86
C TYR A 230 8.74 27.95 11.39
N LYS A 231 9.28 27.14 10.47
CA LYS A 231 9.24 27.42 9.03
C LYS A 231 7.82 27.38 8.46
N ASN A 232 6.93 26.60 9.06
CA ASN A 232 5.52 26.55 8.71
C ASN A 232 4.67 27.66 9.37
N GLY A 233 5.30 28.55 10.15
CA GLY A 233 4.61 29.64 10.85
C GLY A 233 3.97 29.24 12.19
N GLN A 234 4.08 27.96 12.58
CA GLN A 234 3.58 27.39 13.83
C GLN A 234 4.56 27.69 14.98
N LYS A 235 4.59 28.96 15.40
CA LYS A 235 5.58 29.45 16.37
C LYS A 235 5.40 28.86 17.76
N ASP A 236 4.16 28.67 18.22
CA ASP A 236 3.88 28.16 19.56
C ASP A 236 4.32 26.69 19.70
N GLU A 237 4.09 25.89 18.66
CA GLU A 237 4.53 24.50 18.56
C GLU A 237 6.06 24.41 18.49
N ALA A 238 6.70 25.31 17.72
CA ALA A 238 8.16 25.39 17.68
C ALA A 238 8.76 25.72 19.05
N VAL A 239 8.15 26.65 19.79
CA VAL A 239 8.57 27.00 21.16
C VAL A 239 8.48 25.80 22.09
N LYS A 240 7.35 25.06 22.08
CA LYS A 240 7.18 23.85 22.91
C LYS A 240 8.28 22.82 22.65
N GLU A 241 8.58 22.54 21.38
CA GLU A 241 9.62 21.57 21.04
C GLU A 241 11.02 22.06 21.42
N TRP A 242 11.35 23.34 21.22
CA TRP A 242 12.64 23.87 21.67
C TRP A 242 12.78 23.93 23.20
N GLU A 243 11.69 24.13 23.94
CA GLU A 243 11.71 24.01 25.41
C GLU A 243 12.09 22.59 25.84
N GLU A 244 11.50 21.56 25.20
CA GLU A 244 11.87 20.17 25.44
C GLU A 244 13.33 19.88 25.03
N VAL A 245 13.82 20.46 23.93
CA VAL A 245 15.24 20.34 23.55
C VAL A 245 16.15 20.92 24.64
N VAL A 246 15.84 22.09 25.19
CA VAL A 246 16.64 22.70 26.27
C VAL A 246 16.51 21.92 27.58
N ARG A 247 15.36 21.30 27.85
CA ARG A 247 15.17 20.41 28.99
C ARG A 247 16.04 19.15 28.90
N LEU A 248 16.10 18.52 27.72
CA LEU A 248 16.87 17.31 27.46
C LEU A 248 18.37 17.57 27.28
N ASP A 249 18.73 18.68 26.64
CA ASP A 249 20.10 19.14 26.44
C ASP A 249 20.23 20.63 26.82
N PRO A 250 20.49 20.91 28.12
CA PRO A 250 20.68 22.27 28.60
C PRO A 250 21.85 23.01 27.96
N ASN A 251 22.78 22.34 27.27
CA ASN A 251 23.91 22.97 26.59
C ASN A 251 23.62 23.31 25.13
N ASN A 252 22.41 23.03 24.64
CA ASN A 252 22.02 23.33 23.27
C ASN A 252 21.81 24.84 23.03
N GLN A 253 22.91 25.54 22.73
CA GLN A 253 22.86 26.99 22.51
C GLN A 253 21.97 27.39 21.33
N LYS A 254 21.85 26.53 20.31
CA LYS A 254 21.00 26.81 19.14
C LYS A 254 19.52 26.88 19.54
N ALA A 255 19.03 25.91 20.33
CA ALA A 255 17.66 25.90 20.82
C ALA A 255 17.39 27.10 21.75
N LYS A 256 18.32 27.42 22.66
CA LYS A 256 18.23 28.62 23.52
C LYS A 256 18.10 29.92 22.71
N ASN A 257 18.97 30.11 21.72
CA ASN A 257 18.93 31.31 20.87
C ASN A 257 17.62 31.40 20.07
N ASN A 258 17.08 30.27 19.60
CA ASN A 258 15.80 30.25 18.88
C ASN A 258 14.62 30.62 19.80
N LEU A 259 14.62 30.14 21.04
CA LEU A 259 13.59 30.51 22.04
C LEU A 259 13.65 31.99 22.39
N GLU A 260 14.85 32.52 22.65
CA GLU A 260 15.05 33.94 22.97
C GLU A 260 14.50 34.84 21.86
N LYS A 261 14.81 34.50 20.60
CA LYS A 261 14.33 35.24 19.43
C LYS A 261 12.80 35.23 19.25
N LEU A 262 12.10 34.22 19.77
CA LEU A 262 10.66 34.09 19.60
C LEU A 262 9.85 34.56 20.80
N LYS A 263 10.49 34.66 21.97
CA LYS A 263 9.89 35.16 23.20
C LYS A 263 10.18 36.64 23.45
N GLY A 264 11.26 37.18 22.86
CA GLY A 264 11.60 38.60 22.86
C GLY A 264 11.00 39.33 21.67
#